data_AF-A0A3M2CAM3-F1
#
_entry.id   AF-A0A3M2CAM3-F1
#
_cell.length_a   1.000
_cell.length_b   1.000
_cell.length_c   1.000
_cell.angle_alpha   90.00
_cell.angle_beta   90.00
_cell.angle_gamma   90.00
#
_symmetry.space_group_name_H-M   'P 1'
#
loop_
_entity.id
_entity.type
_entity.pdbx_description
1 polymer ?
#
loop_
_entity_poly.entity_id
_entity_poly.type
_entity_poly.pdbx_seq_one_letter_code
_entity_poly.pdbx_strand_id
1 'polypeptide(L)'
;MPQRRPHGREPVVAFRLCRRGPVSRGVGAFLRDRGGRCDGRVRSHHSRLGRAGGRVCRAGCRRGSIGRLSRGTRRGRPAYRRCSGRRGGCGVTSLGRYGWDRWRLAVLGVLATLAVVAGWIQWADIFTIAWRDEEASHILLIPPIIIWLVWVRRVRFRRVRPRYSWSGPVIIAGGWALTMLSYRTAFQAGWHGGAVLMLIGAIASVVGVRVLANFAPAVAVSALFIPIPGSIRLLIAGPLQNATARVTRLVLESLGYWVERSGNMLIINDRDVAVHEACNGMRMVFALLLVSYAFAFTVPLRNSVRLLILVLSPIAAILCNVFRLTPTVILYGYADESLADAFHAAAGWAMLPLAFFILLGITRVLRWALVPTYRFTLAYQMSGGAR
;
A
#
# COMPACT_ATOMS: atom_id res chain seq x y z
N MET A 1 36.77 43.73 43.38
CA MET A 1 37.80 43.53 42.33
C MET A 1 38.11 42.04 42.23
N PRO A 2 38.34 41.52 41.02
CA PRO A 2 38.09 40.12 40.66
C PRO A 2 39.36 39.25 40.75
N GLN A 3 39.20 37.93 40.92
CA GLN A 3 40.07 36.98 40.21
C GLN A 3 39.44 35.58 40.08
N ARG A 4 39.77 34.98 38.93
CA ARG A 4 39.15 33.87 38.20
C ARG A 4 39.27 32.50 38.88
N ARG A 5 38.29 31.62 38.63
CA ARG A 5 38.41 30.15 38.77
C ARG A 5 38.66 29.48 37.40
N PRO A 6 39.24 28.26 37.34
CA PRO A 6 39.73 27.62 36.12
C PRO A 6 38.89 26.40 35.64
N HIS A 7 39.13 26.05 34.36
CA HIS A 7 39.11 24.74 33.67
C HIS A 7 37.88 23.79 33.63
N GLY A 8 37.59 23.29 32.41
CA GLY A 8 37.06 21.92 32.13
C GLY A 8 35.94 21.82 31.09
N ARG A 9 36.23 21.80 29.78
CA ARG A 9 36.13 20.66 28.82
C ARG A 9 34.71 20.22 28.37
N GLU A 10 34.39 20.51 27.10
CA GLU A 10 33.45 19.75 26.25
C GLU A 10 34.12 19.44 24.89
N PRO A 11 33.87 18.27 24.23
CA PRO A 11 34.43 17.95 22.92
C PRO A 11 33.50 18.36 21.76
N VAL A 12 34.04 19.10 20.79
CA VAL A 12 33.40 19.44 19.51
C VAL A 12 33.93 18.54 18.40
N VAL A 13 33.04 17.80 17.74
CA VAL A 13 33.33 17.02 16.53
C VAL A 13 33.13 17.92 15.30
N ALA A 14 34.21 18.19 14.58
CA ALA A 14 34.24 19.07 13.41
C ALA A 14 33.92 18.31 12.10
N PHE A 15 32.93 18.83 11.36
CA PHE A 15 32.58 18.43 9.99
C PHE A 15 33.48 19.16 8.98
N ARG A 16 34.20 18.42 8.12
CA ARG A 16 35.04 19.00 7.04
C ARG A 16 34.31 18.92 5.70
N LEU A 17 33.82 20.07 5.24
CA LEU A 17 33.29 20.32 3.90
C LEU A 17 34.44 20.36 2.87
N CYS A 18 34.35 19.58 1.80
CA CYS A 18 35.24 19.67 0.65
C CYS A 18 34.52 20.39 -0.50
N ARG A 19 34.83 21.67 -0.70
CA ARG A 19 34.51 22.44 -1.92
C ARG A 19 35.54 22.10 -2.99
N ARG A 20 35.11 21.83 -4.22
CA ARG A 20 35.97 21.92 -5.41
C ARG A 20 35.31 22.85 -6.44
N GLY A 21 35.99 23.96 -6.71
CA GLY A 21 35.80 24.78 -7.91
C GLY A 21 36.63 24.23 -9.09
N PRO A 22 36.43 24.75 -10.31
CA PRO A 22 36.84 24.13 -11.57
C PRO A 22 38.15 24.71 -12.14
N VAL A 23 38.71 24.08 -13.20
CA VAL A 23 39.23 24.71 -14.45
C VAL A 23 40.31 23.85 -15.17
N SER A 24 40.18 23.86 -16.51
CA SER A 24 41.15 23.72 -17.62
C SER A 24 41.82 22.40 -18.07
N ARG A 25 41.49 22.11 -19.34
CA ARG A 25 42.18 21.45 -20.48
C ARG A 25 43.72 21.42 -20.52
N GLY A 26 44.25 20.39 -21.22
CA GLY A 26 45.59 20.37 -21.88
C GLY A 26 46.33 19.03 -21.67
N VAL A 27 46.27 18.06 -22.60
CA VAL A 27 47.25 17.75 -23.68
C VAL A 27 48.67 17.40 -23.19
N GLY A 28 49.06 16.13 -23.42
CA GLY A 28 50.33 15.80 -24.10
C GLY A 28 51.53 15.28 -23.29
N ALA A 29 51.98 14.07 -23.69
CA ALA A 29 53.38 13.59 -23.71
C ALA A 29 54.04 13.32 -22.33
N PHE A 30 55.07 12.49 -22.12
CA PHE A 30 55.92 11.59 -22.92
C PHE A 30 56.71 10.76 -21.86
N LEU A 31 57.03 9.49 -22.16
CA LEU A 31 58.21 8.66 -21.74
C LEU A 31 58.91 8.97 -20.38
N ARG A 32 59.31 8.00 -19.54
CA ARG A 32 60.28 6.91 -19.81
C ARG A 32 60.60 6.15 -18.50
N ASP A 33 60.90 4.87 -18.65
CA ASP A 33 61.78 3.96 -17.89
C ASP A 33 62.10 4.16 -16.39
N ARG A 34 61.88 3.08 -15.64
CA ARG A 34 62.87 2.24 -14.89
C ARG A 34 62.03 1.16 -14.18
N GLY A 35 62.20 -0.14 -14.38
CA GLY A 35 63.45 -0.90 -14.37
C GLY A 35 63.68 -1.43 -12.96
N GLY A 36 63.19 -2.64 -12.65
CA GLY A 36 63.37 -3.27 -11.33
C GLY A 36 62.70 -4.63 -11.25
N ARG A 37 63.43 -5.67 -11.64
CA ARG A 37 63.07 -7.09 -11.47
C ARG A 37 64.09 -7.68 -10.50
N CYS A 38 63.63 -8.21 -9.36
CA CYS A 38 64.41 -9.13 -8.54
C CYS A 38 63.52 -10.31 -8.15
N ASP A 39 64.13 -11.48 -8.31
CA ASP A 39 63.62 -12.83 -8.30
C ASP A 39 63.54 -13.39 -6.86
N GLY A 40 62.69 -14.38 -6.63
CA GLY A 40 62.44 -14.94 -5.30
C GLY A 40 61.63 -16.24 -5.35
N ARG A 41 62.37 -17.35 -5.40
CA ARG A 41 61.93 -18.75 -5.58
C ARG A 41 61.01 -19.33 -4.50
N VAL A 42 60.05 -20.12 -5.00
CA VAL A 42 59.68 -21.52 -4.63
C VAL A 42 59.24 -21.83 -3.19
N ARG A 43 57.98 -22.26 -3.07
CA ARG A 43 57.61 -23.53 -2.38
C ARG A 43 56.31 -24.09 -2.94
N SER A 44 56.39 -25.35 -3.37
CA SER A 44 55.34 -26.19 -3.93
C SER A 44 54.77 -27.15 -2.88
N HIS A 45 53.45 -27.37 -2.87
CA HIS A 45 52.87 -28.66 -2.48
C HIS A 45 51.61 -28.97 -3.33
N HIS A 46 51.60 -30.21 -3.82
CA HIS A 46 50.57 -30.98 -4.55
C HIS A 46 49.17 -30.97 -3.86
N SER A 47 48.00 -31.28 -4.47
CA SER A 47 47.65 -32.06 -5.67
C SER A 47 46.14 -31.98 -6.02
N ARG A 48 45.86 -31.98 -7.35
CA ARG A 48 44.85 -32.75 -8.12
C ARG A 48 43.33 -32.46 -8.10
N LEU A 49 42.87 -32.10 -9.32
CA LEU A 49 41.76 -32.67 -10.13
C LEU A 49 40.28 -32.39 -9.81
N GLY A 50 39.55 -31.87 -10.80
CA GLY A 50 38.09 -31.99 -10.88
C GLY A 50 37.38 -31.01 -11.83
N ARG A 51 37.25 -31.37 -13.11
CA ARG A 51 36.44 -30.69 -14.15
C ARG A 51 34.93 -30.74 -13.85
N ALA A 52 34.22 -29.66 -14.18
CA ALA A 52 32.92 -29.57 -14.88
C ALA A 52 32.26 -28.23 -14.50
N GLY A 53 31.62 -27.42 -15.35
CA GLY A 53 31.15 -27.53 -16.72
C GLY A 53 30.05 -26.47 -16.88
N GLY A 54 30.27 -25.44 -17.70
CA GLY A 54 29.32 -24.34 -17.90
C GLY A 54 29.34 -23.89 -19.35
N ARG A 55 28.55 -24.58 -20.19
CA ARG A 55 28.44 -24.35 -21.64
C ARG A 55 27.75 -23.02 -21.92
N VAL A 56 28.44 -22.13 -22.61
CA VAL A 56 27.83 -21.02 -23.36
C VAL A 56 27.46 -21.57 -24.74
N CYS A 57 26.17 -21.78 -24.99
CA CYS A 57 25.69 -22.15 -26.32
C CYS A 57 25.77 -20.93 -27.26
N ARG A 58 26.74 -20.95 -28.18
CA ARG A 58 26.79 -20.11 -29.37
C ARG A 58 25.81 -20.65 -30.41
N ALA A 59 24.81 -19.85 -30.79
CA ALA A 59 24.03 -20.10 -32.00
C ALA A 59 24.88 -19.71 -33.22
N GLY A 60 25.11 -20.70 -34.09
CA GLY A 60 25.89 -20.57 -35.30
C GLY A 60 25.18 -19.73 -36.37
N CYS A 61 25.95 -18.87 -37.02
CA CYS A 61 25.57 -18.24 -38.28
C CYS A 61 26.40 -18.92 -39.38
N ARG A 62 25.77 -19.82 -40.13
CA ARG A 62 26.33 -20.36 -41.39
C ARG A 62 26.15 -19.32 -42.49
N ARG A 63 27.22 -19.01 -43.21
CA ARG A 63 27.30 -18.62 -44.64
C ARG A 63 28.80 -18.61 -44.94
N GLY A 64 29.29 -19.48 -45.83
CA GLY A 64 28.96 -19.46 -47.25
C GLY A 64 30.07 -18.66 -47.92
N SER A 65 31.13 -19.37 -48.30
CA SER A 65 32.26 -18.90 -49.09
C SER A 65 31.82 -18.40 -50.46
N ILE A 66 32.43 -17.31 -50.94
CA ILE A 66 33.02 -17.11 -52.28
C ILE A 66 33.42 -15.63 -52.43
N GLY A 67 34.61 -15.38 -52.99
CA GLY A 67 34.91 -14.15 -53.74
C GLY A 67 36.02 -13.26 -53.19
N ARG A 68 37.24 -13.44 -53.71
CA ARG A 68 38.29 -12.39 -53.73
C ARG A 68 37.78 -11.18 -54.52
N LEU A 69 38.02 -9.97 -54.03
CA LEU A 69 38.30 -8.82 -54.90
C LEU A 69 38.99 -7.69 -54.14
N SER A 70 39.81 -6.98 -54.91
CA SER A 70 40.91 -6.09 -54.59
C SER A 70 40.54 -4.67 -54.13
N ARG A 71 41.57 -4.00 -53.61
CA ARG A 71 41.77 -2.56 -53.33
C ARG A 71 40.81 -1.58 -54.04
N GLY A 72 40.37 -0.57 -53.30
CA GLY A 72 39.80 0.66 -53.87
C GLY A 72 39.22 1.62 -52.82
N THR A 73 39.85 2.78 -52.67
CA THR A 73 39.42 3.92 -51.87
C THR A 73 38.12 4.54 -52.42
N ARG A 74 37.16 4.90 -51.55
CA ARG A 74 36.37 6.15 -51.60
C ARG A 74 35.31 6.23 -50.50
N ARG A 75 35.15 7.46 -50.00
CA ARG A 75 34.14 7.94 -49.04
C ARG A 75 32.73 7.40 -49.34
N GLY A 76 32.06 6.88 -48.31
CA GLY A 76 30.65 6.53 -48.34
C GLY A 76 30.05 6.61 -46.93
N ARG A 77 28.99 7.41 -46.79
CA ARG A 77 28.25 7.73 -45.55
C ARG A 77 27.79 6.46 -44.80
N PRO A 78 27.66 6.47 -43.46
CA PRO A 78 27.11 5.33 -42.75
C PRO A 78 25.63 5.17 -43.11
N ALA A 79 25.32 4.11 -43.85
CA ALA A 79 23.97 3.68 -44.12
C ALA A 79 23.30 3.27 -42.79
N TYR A 80 22.33 4.08 -42.36
CA TYR A 80 21.41 3.73 -41.29
C TYR A 80 20.68 2.45 -41.72
N ARG A 81 21.06 1.30 -41.16
CA ARG A 81 20.31 0.06 -41.31
C ARG A 81 18.94 0.28 -40.66
N ARG A 82 17.97 0.60 -41.52
CA ARG A 82 16.55 0.56 -41.22
C ARG A 82 16.24 -0.86 -40.75
N CYS A 83 16.14 -1.05 -39.43
CA CYS A 83 15.47 -2.22 -38.88
C CYS A 83 14.03 -2.15 -39.40
N SER A 84 13.75 -2.90 -40.46
CA SER A 84 12.41 -3.19 -40.93
C SER A 84 11.70 -3.98 -39.83
N GLY A 85 11.15 -3.23 -38.87
CA GLY A 85 10.23 -3.75 -37.88
C GLY A 85 9.09 -4.40 -38.64
N ARG A 86 9.03 -5.73 -38.60
CA ARG A 86 7.79 -6.45 -38.85
C ARG A 86 6.74 -5.84 -37.94
N ARG A 87 5.82 -5.08 -38.55
CA ARG A 87 4.52 -4.72 -37.97
C ARG A 87 3.75 -6.03 -37.78
N GLY A 88 4.08 -6.77 -36.74
CA GLY A 88 3.23 -7.83 -36.20
C GLY A 88 2.18 -7.15 -35.35
N GLY A 89 0.91 -7.31 -35.75
CA GLY A 89 -0.22 -6.51 -35.31
C GLY A 89 -0.35 -6.32 -33.80
N CYS A 90 -0.81 -5.13 -33.45
CA CYS A 90 -1.51 -4.84 -32.20
C CYS A 90 -2.74 -5.75 -32.10
N GLY A 91 -2.55 -6.95 -31.55
CA GLY A 91 -3.60 -7.87 -31.17
C GLY A 91 -3.51 -8.14 -29.67
N VAL A 92 -4.61 -7.90 -28.97
CA VAL A 92 -4.82 -8.01 -27.52
C VAL A 92 -4.43 -9.41 -26.99
N THR A 93 -3.15 -9.66 -26.69
CA THR A 93 -2.68 -10.89 -26.00
C THR A 93 -1.38 -10.62 -25.23
N SER A 94 -1.42 -9.75 -24.23
CA SER A 94 -0.22 -9.41 -23.42
C SER A 94 -0.03 -10.25 -22.14
N LEU A 95 -0.95 -11.15 -21.79
CA LEU A 95 -0.88 -12.00 -20.59
C LEU A 95 -0.03 -13.28 -20.78
N GLY A 96 -0.09 -13.91 -21.96
CA GLY A 96 0.62 -15.17 -22.23
C GLY A 96 2.15 -15.08 -22.14
N ARG A 97 2.72 -13.88 -22.33
CA ARG A 97 4.18 -13.67 -22.29
C ARG A 97 4.80 -13.71 -20.88
N TYR A 98 3.98 -13.70 -19.82
CA TYR A 98 4.45 -13.60 -18.43
C TYR A 98 4.12 -14.84 -17.57
N GLY A 99 3.76 -15.97 -18.19
CA GLY A 99 3.43 -17.22 -17.48
C GLY A 99 1.98 -17.32 -16.99
N TRP A 100 1.14 -16.36 -17.37
CA TRP A 100 -0.31 -16.38 -17.16
C TRP A 100 -0.98 -17.01 -18.38
N ASP A 101 -0.99 -18.34 -18.40
CA ASP A 101 -1.69 -19.13 -19.42
C ASP A 101 -3.21 -19.10 -19.19
N ARG A 102 -4.00 -19.23 -20.26
CA ARG A 102 -5.47 -19.29 -20.18
C ARG A 102 -5.91 -20.46 -19.30
N TRP A 103 -5.20 -21.58 -19.36
CA TRP A 103 -5.44 -22.72 -18.47
C TRP A 103 -5.29 -22.38 -16.99
N ARG A 104 -4.22 -21.66 -16.62
CA ARG A 104 -4.01 -21.24 -15.22
C ARG A 104 -5.10 -20.29 -14.73
N LEU A 105 -5.56 -19.39 -15.59
CA LEU A 105 -6.67 -18.49 -15.27
C LEU A 105 -7.98 -19.28 -15.11
N ALA A 106 -8.23 -20.29 -15.95
CA ALA A 106 -9.38 -21.17 -15.82
C ALA A 106 -9.34 -21.97 -14.51
N VAL A 107 -8.19 -22.60 -14.19
CA VAL A 107 -8.00 -23.35 -12.93
C VAL A 107 -8.14 -22.43 -11.72
N LEU A 108 -7.61 -21.21 -11.77
CA LEU A 108 -7.81 -20.21 -10.72
C LEU A 108 -9.28 -19.87 -10.54
N GLY A 109 -10.00 -19.61 -11.64
CA GLY A 109 -11.43 -19.34 -11.61
C GLY A 109 -12.22 -20.49 -10.99
N VAL A 110 -11.99 -21.71 -11.46
CA VAL A 110 -12.66 -22.91 -10.95
C VAL A 110 -12.37 -23.13 -9.46
N LEU A 111 -11.11 -23.05 -9.01
CA LEU A 111 -10.77 -23.24 -7.60
C LEU A 111 -11.33 -22.12 -6.70
N ALA A 112 -11.32 -20.87 -7.17
CA ALA A 112 -11.94 -19.77 -6.44
C ALA A 112 -13.46 -19.95 -6.33
N THR A 113 -14.13 -20.35 -7.42
CA THR A 113 -15.56 -20.65 -7.41
C THR A 113 -15.88 -21.82 -6.48
N LEU A 114 -15.11 -22.90 -6.53
CA LEU A 114 -15.28 -24.04 -5.62
C LEU A 114 -15.09 -23.63 -4.15
N ALA A 115 -14.13 -22.76 -3.84
CA ALA A 115 -13.96 -22.25 -2.49
C ALA A 115 -15.14 -21.38 -2.02
N VAL A 116 -15.72 -20.56 -2.91
CA VAL A 116 -16.91 -19.77 -2.61
C VAL A 116 -18.14 -20.67 -2.41
N VAL A 117 -18.32 -21.68 -3.26
CA VAL A 117 -19.42 -22.65 -3.15
C VAL A 117 -19.28 -23.49 -1.88
N ALA A 118 -18.08 -23.95 -1.54
CA ALA A 118 -17.82 -24.67 -0.29
C ALA A 118 -18.10 -23.81 0.95
N GLY A 119 -17.86 -22.49 0.85
CA GLY A 119 -18.16 -21.51 1.88
C GLY A 119 -19.52 -20.82 1.73
N TRP A 120 -20.46 -21.35 0.93
CA TRP A 120 -21.65 -20.62 0.50
C TRP A 120 -22.49 -20.11 1.67
N ILE A 121 -22.68 -20.95 2.69
CA ILE A 121 -23.48 -20.62 3.88
C ILE A 121 -22.83 -19.45 4.64
N GLN A 122 -21.50 -19.46 4.78
CA GLN A 122 -20.74 -18.40 5.43
C GLN A 122 -20.80 -17.09 4.63
N TRP A 123 -20.64 -17.15 3.31
CA TRP A 123 -20.71 -15.95 2.46
C TRP A 123 -22.13 -15.36 2.44
N ALA A 124 -23.16 -16.20 2.44
CA ALA A 124 -24.56 -15.77 2.53
C ALA A 124 -24.86 -15.10 3.87
N ASP A 125 -24.32 -15.61 4.97
CA ASP A 125 -24.47 -14.99 6.29
C ASP A 125 -23.73 -13.64 6.36
N ILE A 126 -22.48 -13.57 5.88
CA ILE A 126 -21.72 -12.30 5.78
C ILE A 126 -22.51 -11.26 4.98
N PHE A 127 -23.08 -11.67 3.83
CA PHE A 127 -23.87 -10.77 3.00
C PHE A 127 -25.16 -10.32 3.70
N THR A 128 -25.84 -11.24 4.39
CA THR A 128 -27.07 -10.92 5.14
C THR A 128 -26.79 -9.95 6.28
N ILE A 129 -25.70 -10.18 7.03
CA ILE A 129 -25.23 -9.26 8.08
C ILE A 129 -24.89 -7.90 7.47
N ALA A 130 -24.12 -7.88 6.37
CA ALA A 130 -23.71 -6.63 5.74
C ALA A 130 -24.89 -5.81 5.16
N TRP A 131 -25.99 -6.48 4.79
CA TRP A 131 -27.18 -5.83 4.25
C TRP A 131 -28.16 -5.38 5.33
N ARG A 132 -28.31 -6.16 6.41
CA ARG A 132 -29.29 -5.90 7.48
C ARG A 132 -28.73 -5.11 8.65
N ASP A 133 -27.49 -5.38 9.05
CA ASP A 133 -26.83 -4.67 10.14
C ASP A 133 -26.18 -3.41 9.59
N GLU A 134 -26.69 -2.27 10.04
CA GLU A 134 -26.20 -0.98 9.59
C GLU A 134 -24.73 -0.78 9.89
N GLU A 135 -24.27 -1.26 11.04
CA GLU A 135 -22.89 -1.15 11.51
C GLU A 135 -21.92 -2.00 10.68
N ALA A 136 -22.41 -3.08 10.05
CA ALA A 136 -21.62 -4.01 9.24
C ALA A 136 -21.61 -3.67 7.74
N SER A 137 -22.33 -2.63 7.29
CA SER A 137 -22.44 -2.30 5.86
C SER A 137 -21.12 -1.93 5.19
N HIS A 138 -20.09 -1.57 5.98
CA HIS A 138 -18.73 -1.35 5.50
C HIS A 138 -18.16 -2.59 4.77
N ILE A 139 -18.66 -3.80 5.06
CA ILE A 139 -18.26 -5.04 4.38
C ILE A 139 -18.58 -4.98 2.88
N LEU A 140 -19.66 -4.31 2.48
CA LEU A 140 -20.04 -4.14 1.07
C LEU A 140 -19.03 -3.29 0.28
N LEU A 141 -18.24 -2.45 0.96
CA LEU A 141 -17.21 -1.60 0.34
C LEU A 141 -15.90 -2.37 0.07
N ILE A 142 -15.74 -3.56 0.66
CA ILE A 142 -14.51 -4.37 0.58
C ILE A 142 -14.26 -4.92 -0.83
N PRO A 143 -15.21 -5.57 -1.54
CA PRO A 143 -14.95 -6.09 -2.88
C PRO A 143 -14.49 -5.02 -3.89
N PRO A 144 -15.14 -3.84 -4.00
CA PRO A 144 -14.66 -2.75 -4.86
C PRO A 144 -13.21 -2.32 -4.53
N ILE A 145 -12.87 -2.25 -3.25
CA ILE A 145 -11.53 -1.84 -2.81
C ILE A 145 -10.48 -2.90 -3.09
N ILE A 146 -10.79 -4.19 -2.94
CA ILE A 146 -9.90 -5.28 -3.34
C ILE A 146 -9.63 -5.21 -4.85
N ILE A 147 -10.70 -5.08 -5.65
CA ILE A 147 -10.58 -4.95 -7.12
C ILE A 147 -9.70 -3.74 -7.48
N TRP A 148 -9.95 -2.59 -6.86
CA TRP A 148 -9.15 -1.38 -7.06
C TRP A 148 -7.67 -1.59 -6.68
N LEU A 149 -7.37 -2.17 -5.52
CA LEU A 149 -6.00 -2.41 -5.07
C LEU A 149 -5.25 -3.40 -5.97
N VAL A 150 -5.94 -4.42 -6.49
CA VAL A 150 -5.39 -5.33 -7.49
C VAL A 150 -5.15 -4.60 -8.80
N TRP A 151 -6.09 -3.78 -9.25
CA TRP A 151 -6.00 -2.99 -10.48
C TRP A 151 -4.81 -2.02 -10.47
N VAL A 152 -4.67 -1.22 -9.42
CA VAL A 152 -3.55 -0.27 -9.25
C VAL A 152 -2.20 -1.00 -9.30
N ARG A 153 -2.15 -2.26 -8.87
CA ARG A 153 -0.93 -3.07 -8.84
C ARG A 153 -0.79 -4.05 -9.99
N ARG A 154 -1.65 -3.98 -11.01
CA ARG A 154 -1.63 -4.91 -12.15
C ARG A 154 -0.28 -5.00 -12.85
N VAL A 155 0.52 -3.92 -12.84
CA VAL A 155 1.86 -3.90 -13.43
C VAL A 155 2.81 -4.90 -12.74
N ARG A 156 2.59 -5.21 -11.46
CA ARG A 156 3.39 -6.20 -10.71
C ARG A 156 3.19 -7.62 -11.22
N PHE A 157 2.06 -7.94 -11.86
CA PHE A 157 1.85 -9.24 -12.50
C PHE A 157 2.90 -9.54 -13.59
N ARG A 158 3.51 -8.51 -14.20
CA ARG A 158 4.57 -8.68 -15.20
C ARG A 158 5.92 -9.09 -14.60
N ARG A 159 6.13 -8.86 -13.30
CA ARG A 159 7.41 -9.10 -12.60
C ARG A 159 7.43 -10.40 -11.82
N VAL A 160 6.28 -11.02 -11.56
CA VAL A 160 6.17 -12.24 -10.77
C VAL A 160 5.48 -13.31 -11.60
N ARG A 161 6.15 -14.46 -11.75
CA ARG A 161 5.58 -15.61 -12.45
C ARG A 161 4.77 -16.46 -11.48
N PRO A 162 3.51 -16.82 -11.81
CA PRO A 162 2.72 -17.72 -10.99
C PRO A 162 3.38 -19.10 -10.94
N ARG A 163 3.41 -19.71 -9.76
CA ARG A 163 3.89 -21.07 -9.54
C ARG A 163 2.90 -21.78 -8.62
N TYR A 164 2.52 -23.00 -9.01
CA TYR A 164 1.71 -23.85 -8.15
C TYR A 164 2.44 -24.07 -6.82
N SER A 165 1.69 -24.04 -5.72
CA SER A 165 2.26 -24.15 -4.39
C SER A 165 1.41 -25.02 -3.48
N TRP A 166 2.08 -25.94 -2.78
CA TRP A 166 1.49 -26.78 -1.72
C TRP A 166 1.03 -25.98 -0.50
N SER A 167 1.46 -24.73 -0.36
CA SER A 167 0.97 -23.84 0.69
C SER A 167 -0.53 -23.52 0.54
N GLY A 168 -1.08 -23.50 -0.68
CA GLY A 168 -2.49 -23.22 -0.91
C GLY A 168 -3.43 -24.27 -0.30
N PRO A 169 -3.27 -25.57 -0.60
CA PRO A 169 -4.05 -26.63 0.03
C PRO A 169 -3.92 -26.66 1.56
N VAL A 170 -2.73 -26.37 2.10
CA VAL A 170 -2.54 -26.26 3.56
C VAL A 170 -3.37 -25.11 4.16
N ILE A 171 -3.43 -23.96 3.48
CA ILE A 171 -4.26 -22.83 3.91
C ILE A 171 -5.76 -23.19 3.81
N ILE A 172 -6.18 -23.91 2.76
CA ILE A 172 -7.57 -24.40 2.63
C ILE A 172 -7.91 -25.35 3.77
N ALA A 173 -7.06 -26.32 4.07
CA ALA A 173 -7.25 -27.25 5.17
C ALA A 173 -7.32 -26.53 6.52
N GLY A 174 -6.46 -25.52 6.73
CA GLY A 174 -6.51 -24.67 7.92
C GLY A 174 -7.79 -23.83 8.01
N GLY A 175 -8.27 -23.27 6.89
CA GLY A 175 -9.54 -22.54 6.83
C GLY A 175 -10.74 -23.43 7.13
N TRP A 176 -10.77 -24.65 6.57
CA TRP A 176 -11.79 -25.64 6.86
C TRP A 176 -11.78 -26.10 8.33
N ALA A 177 -10.59 -26.39 8.87
CA ALA A 177 -10.42 -26.74 10.29
C ALA A 177 -10.88 -25.60 11.21
N LEU A 178 -10.56 -24.35 10.86
CA LEU A 178 -11.04 -23.17 11.59
C LEU A 178 -12.56 -23.06 11.54
N THR A 179 -13.19 -23.25 10.38
CA THR A 179 -14.65 -23.27 10.24
C THR A 179 -15.27 -24.34 11.14
N MET A 180 -14.72 -25.56 11.13
CA MET A 180 -15.23 -26.68 11.91
C MET A 180 -15.08 -26.45 13.43
N LEU A 181 -13.91 -25.99 13.87
CA LEU A 181 -13.66 -25.67 15.28
C LEU A 181 -14.57 -24.54 15.75
N SER A 182 -14.70 -23.49 14.94
CA SER A 182 -15.50 -22.32 15.27
C SER A 182 -16.99 -22.63 15.32
N TYR A 183 -17.47 -23.53 14.46
CA TYR A 183 -18.84 -24.03 14.54
C TYR A 183 -19.09 -24.75 15.87
N ARG A 184 -18.14 -25.57 16.34
CA ARG A 184 -18.25 -26.26 17.64
C ARG A 184 -18.17 -25.34 18.85
N THR A 185 -17.39 -24.27 18.77
CA THR A 185 -17.21 -23.31 19.88
C THR A 185 -18.15 -22.11 19.81
N ALA A 186 -19.10 -22.10 18.86
CA ALA A 186 -19.98 -20.97 18.57
C ALA A 186 -19.22 -19.65 18.29
N PHE A 187 -17.98 -19.74 17.80
CA PHE A 187 -17.14 -18.58 17.51
C PHE A 187 -17.41 -18.03 16.10
N GLN A 188 -18.42 -17.17 15.99
CA GLN A 188 -18.91 -16.61 14.72
C GLN A 188 -17.80 -16.01 13.82
N ALA A 189 -16.88 -15.22 14.38
CA ALA A 189 -15.81 -14.60 13.58
C ALA A 189 -14.85 -15.64 12.97
N GLY A 190 -14.53 -16.71 13.70
CA GLY A 190 -13.70 -17.79 13.16
C GLY A 190 -14.41 -18.59 12.07
N TRP A 191 -15.72 -18.78 12.20
CA TRP A 191 -16.52 -19.49 11.20
C TRP A 191 -16.50 -18.77 9.85
N HIS A 192 -16.71 -17.45 9.86
CA HIS A 192 -16.57 -16.56 8.70
C HIS A 192 -15.12 -16.48 8.20
N GLY A 193 -14.16 -16.39 9.12
CA GLY A 193 -12.73 -16.33 8.81
C GLY A 193 -12.23 -17.56 8.05
N GLY A 194 -12.77 -18.74 8.35
CA GLY A 194 -12.44 -19.95 7.61
C GLY A 194 -12.83 -19.89 6.13
N ALA A 195 -13.98 -19.28 5.78
CA ALA A 195 -14.39 -19.08 4.38
C ALA A 195 -13.44 -18.13 3.62
N VAL A 196 -13.04 -17.04 4.27
CA VAL A 196 -12.05 -16.10 3.72
C VAL A 196 -10.69 -16.80 3.52
N LEU A 197 -10.24 -17.60 4.49
CA LEU A 197 -9.00 -18.37 4.39
C LEU A 197 -9.04 -19.41 3.27
N MET A 198 -10.15 -20.13 3.10
CA MET A 198 -10.32 -21.08 2.00
C MET A 198 -10.21 -20.39 0.64
N LEU A 199 -10.81 -19.20 0.47
CA LEU A 199 -10.69 -18.41 -0.75
C LEU A 199 -9.23 -17.94 -1.00
N ILE A 200 -8.55 -17.44 0.04
CA ILE A 200 -7.13 -17.05 -0.05
C ILE A 200 -6.25 -18.26 -0.41
N GLY A 201 -6.52 -19.41 0.22
CA GLY A 201 -5.83 -20.67 -0.04
C GLY A 201 -6.02 -21.17 -1.46
N ALA A 202 -7.24 -21.10 -2.01
CA ALA A 202 -7.54 -21.44 -3.40
C ALA A 202 -6.74 -20.58 -4.39
N ILE A 203 -6.67 -19.26 -4.14
CA ILE A 203 -5.86 -18.35 -4.95
C ILE A 203 -4.36 -18.69 -4.80
N ALA A 204 -3.91 -18.96 -3.57
CA ALA A 204 -2.51 -19.31 -3.29
C ALA A 204 -2.06 -20.62 -3.95
N SER A 205 -2.95 -21.60 -4.12
CA SER A 205 -2.67 -22.89 -4.77
C SER A 205 -2.18 -22.72 -6.21
N VAL A 206 -2.79 -21.78 -6.95
CA VAL A 206 -2.49 -21.56 -8.38
C VAL A 206 -1.39 -20.52 -8.57
N VAL A 207 -1.52 -19.40 -7.85
CA VAL A 207 -0.71 -18.21 -8.10
C VAL A 207 0.59 -18.25 -7.27
N GLY A 208 0.55 -18.91 -6.11
CA GLY A 208 1.66 -19.05 -5.17
C GLY A 208 1.78 -17.87 -4.18
N VAL A 209 2.30 -18.16 -2.99
CA VAL A 209 2.43 -17.19 -1.88
C VAL A 209 3.27 -15.97 -2.24
N ARG A 210 4.26 -16.12 -3.13
CA ARG A 210 5.10 -14.99 -3.58
C ARG A 210 4.29 -13.93 -4.33
N VAL A 211 3.32 -14.34 -5.14
CA VAL A 211 2.43 -13.38 -5.81
C VAL A 211 1.48 -12.79 -4.79
N LEU A 212 0.91 -13.62 -3.91
CA LEU A 212 0.01 -13.18 -2.84
C LEU A 212 0.66 -12.10 -1.95
N ALA A 213 1.94 -12.27 -1.59
CA ALA A 213 2.73 -11.29 -0.84
C ALA A 213 2.92 -9.95 -1.58
N ASN A 214 3.03 -9.97 -2.91
CA ASN A 214 3.10 -8.75 -3.72
C ASN A 214 1.76 -7.98 -3.74
N PHE A 215 0.66 -8.69 -3.49
CA PHE A 215 -0.69 -8.16 -3.33
C PHE A 215 -1.15 -8.18 -1.86
N ALA A 216 -0.23 -8.27 -0.89
CA ALA A 216 -0.55 -8.40 0.53
C ALA A 216 -1.59 -7.38 1.03
N PRO A 217 -1.60 -6.10 0.58
CA PRO A 217 -2.66 -5.18 0.98
C PRO A 217 -4.08 -5.52 0.50
N ALA A 218 -4.25 -6.17 -0.66
CA ALA A 218 -5.57 -6.66 -1.07
C ALA A 218 -6.01 -7.85 -0.19
N VAL A 219 -5.06 -8.71 0.17
CA VAL A 219 -5.28 -9.87 1.06
C VAL A 219 -5.57 -9.42 2.49
N ALA A 220 -4.87 -8.40 2.98
CA ALA A 220 -5.11 -7.82 4.29
C ALA A 220 -6.52 -7.21 4.39
N VAL A 221 -6.99 -6.52 3.33
CA VAL A 221 -8.36 -6.00 3.29
C VAL A 221 -9.40 -7.10 3.24
N SER A 222 -9.12 -8.26 2.62
CA SER A 222 -10.07 -9.38 2.67
C SER A 222 -10.32 -9.94 4.08
N ALA A 223 -9.40 -9.73 5.03
CA ALA A 223 -9.66 -10.08 6.44
C ALA A 223 -10.82 -9.27 7.04
N LEU A 224 -11.13 -8.09 6.49
CA LEU A 224 -12.25 -7.27 6.93
C LEU A 224 -13.61 -7.81 6.46
N PHE A 225 -13.65 -8.85 5.61
CA PHE A 225 -14.91 -9.57 5.33
C PHE A 225 -15.44 -10.28 6.57
N ILE A 226 -14.57 -10.57 7.53
CA ILE A 226 -14.91 -11.26 8.77
C ILE A 226 -15.68 -10.27 9.65
N PRO A 227 -16.98 -10.51 9.94
CA PRO A 227 -17.74 -9.63 10.80
C PRO A 227 -17.09 -9.58 12.18
N ILE A 228 -16.78 -8.37 12.65
CA ILE A 228 -16.18 -8.16 13.97
C ILE A 228 -17.26 -8.44 15.04
N PRO A 229 -16.97 -9.30 16.04
CA PRO A 229 -17.89 -9.56 17.15
C PRO A 229 -18.30 -8.26 17.85
N GLY A 230 -19.58 -8.15 18.24
CA GLY A 230 -20.13 -6.94 18.87
C GLY A 230 -19.35 -6.47 20.10
N SER A 231 -18.80 -7.39 20.89
CA SER A 231 -17.96 -7.08 22.06
C SER A 231 -16.66 -6.37 21.69
N ILE A 232 -15.93 -6.86 20.69
CA ILE A 232 -14.71 -6.23 20.18
C ILE A 232 -15.05 -4.89 19.51
N ARG A 233 -16.18 -4.86 18.80
CA ARG A 233 -16.69 -3.67 18.13
C ARG A 233 -16.90 -2.54 19.15
N LEU A 234 -17.61 -2.84 20.25
CA LEU A 234 -17.87 -1.89 21.34
C LEU A 234 -16.59 -1.49 22.07
N LEU A 235 -15.65 -2.42 22.27
CA LEU A 235 -14.35 -2.16 22.89
C LEU A 235 -13.52 -1.12 22.12
N ILE A 236 -13.58 -1.15 20.78
CA ILE A 236 -12.85 -0.21 19.92
C ILE A 236 -13.64 1.10 19.76
N ALA A 237 -14.95 1.00 19.54
CA ALA A 237 -15.77 2.16 19.23
C ALA A 237 -16.09 3.02 20.44
N GLY A 238 -16.29 2.42 21.62
CA GLY A 238 -16.59 3.15 22.85
C GLY A 238 -15.57 4.26 23.14
N PRO A 239 -14.25 3.96 23.16
CA PRO A 239 -13.21 4.97 23.33
C PRO A 239 -13.21 6.05 22.24
N LEU A 240 -13.40 5.66 20.97
CA LEU A 240 -13.45 6.60 19.85
C LEU A 240 -14.67 7.54 19.95
N GLN A 241 -15.84 7.03 20.30
CA GLN A 241 -17.06 7.81 20.50
C GLN A 241 -16.92 8.77 21.68
N ASN A 242 -16.40 8.29 22.82
CA ASN A 242 -16.13 9.14 23.99
C ASN A 242 -15.11 10.25 23.68
N ALA A 243 -14.03 9.92 22.96
CA ALA A 243 -13.05 10.91 22.53
C ALA A 243 -13.68 11.95 21.60
N THR A 244 -14.50 11.51 20.63
CA THR A 244 -15.22 12.39 19.71
C THR A 244 -16.20 13.30 20.46
N ALA A 245 -16.98 12.77 21.40
CA ALA A 245 -17.90 13.54 22.24
C ALA A 245 -17.16 14.60 23.06
N ARG A 246 -16.01 14.23 23.66
CA ARG A 246 -15.17 15.15 24.44
C ARG A 246 -14.64 16.30 23.59
N VAL A 247 -14.10 16.01 22.40
CA VAL A 247 -13.57 17.05 21.52
C VAL A 247 -14.70 17.94 20.98
N THR A 248 -15.84 17.34 20.63
CA THR A 248 -17.02 18.09 20.14
C THR A 248 -17.53 19.07 21.21
N ARG A 249 -17.63 18.64 22.48
CA ARG A 249 -17.97 19.54 23.59
C ARG A 249 -17.02 20.74 23.66
N LEU A 250 -15.71 20.51 23.65
CA LEU A 250 -14.71 21.59 23.71
C LEU A 250 -14.86 22.58 22.55
N VAL A 251 -15.14 22.10 21.36
CA VAL A 251 -15.40 22.95 20.19
C VAL A 251 -16.68 23.77 20.39
N LEU A 252 -17.77 23.16 20.86
CA LEU A 252 -19.04 23.86 21.09
C LEU A 252 -18.93 24.93 22.20
N GLU A 253 -18.27 24.61 23.31
CA GLU A 253 -18.00 25.58 24.38
C GLU A 253 -17.13 26.74 23.88
N SER A 254 -16.13 26.47 23.03
CA SER A 254 -15.30 27.52 22.42
C SER A 254 -16.08 28.45 21.47
N LEU A 255 -17.20 27.98 20.93
CA LEU A 255 -18.13 28.75 20.10
C LEU A 255 -19.20 29.48 20.92
N GLY A 256 -19.21 29.32 22.24
CA GLY A 256 -20.16 29.97 23.15
C GLY A 256 -21.44 29.17 23.44
N TYR A 257 -21.51 27.91 23.03
CA TYR A 257 -22.65 27.04 23.32
C TYR A 257 -22.46 26.28 24.62
N TRP A 258 -23.48 26.26 25.48
CA TRP A 258 -23.48 25.47 26.72
C TRP A 258 -23.92 24.04 26.42
N VAL A 259 -23.02 23.07 26.67
CA VAL A 259 -23.27 21.65 26.37
C VAL A 259 -22.78 20.78 27.51
N GLU A 260 -23.69 19.98 28.06
CA GLU A 260 -23.35 18.97 29.05
C GLU A 260 -23.00 17.65 28.37
N ARG A 261 -22.11 16.85 28.97
CA ARG A 261 -21.68 15.56 28.42
C ARG A 261 -21.82 14.46 29.44
N SER A 262 -22.64 13.46 29.10
CA SER A 262 -22.74 12.20 29.83
C SER A 262 -22.23 11.05 28.95
N GLY A 263 -20.98 10.60 29.17
CA GLY A 263 -20.37 9.56 28.33
C GLY A 263 -20.25 9.97 26.85
N ASN A 264 -20.95 9.26 25.97
CA ASN A 264 -21.04 9.54 24.54
C ASN A 264 -22.30 10.35 24.14
N MET A 265 -23.05 10.86 25.12
CA MET A 265 -24.23 11.71 24.92
C MET A 265 -23.88 13.16 25.20
N LEU A 266 -24.41 14.06 24.37
CA LEU A 266 -24.29 15.51 24.50
C LEU A 266 -25.69 16.09 24.74
N ILE A 267 -25.84 16.91 25.77
CA ILE A 267 -27.11 17.55 26.13
C ILE A 267 -27.00 19.03 25.84
N ILE A 268 -27.89 19.55 25.01
CA ILE A 268 -27.94 20.96 24.60
C ILE A 268 -29.40 21.42 24.62
N ASN A 269 -29.70 22.52 25.34
CA ASN A 269 -31.08 23.04 25.51
C ASN A 269 -32.12 21.95 25.85
N ASP A 270 -31.83 21.12 26.86
CA ASP A 270 -32.68 20.00 27.31
C ASP A 270 -32.98 18.93 26.23
N ARG A 271 -32.18 18.89 25.15
CA ARG A 271 -32.24 17.85 24.12
C ARG A 271 -31.00 16.95 24.18
N ASP A 272 -31.26 15.65 24.21
CA ASP A 272 -30.22 14.62 24.20
C ASP A 272 -29.80 14.27 22.77
N VAL A 273 -28.53 14.45 22.46
CA VAL A 273 -27.94 14.06 21.18
C VAL A 273 -26.90 12.98 21.41
N ALA A 274 -27.26 11.73 21.13
CA ALA A 274 -26.35 10.60 21.21
C ALA A 274 -25.35 10.64 20.05
N VAL A 275 -24.04 10.69 20.34
CA VAL A 275 -22.99 10.77 19.30
C VAL A 275 -23.01 9.57 18.35
N HIS A 276 -23.40 8.39 18.83
CA HIS A 276 -23.54 7.18 18.02
C HIS A 276 -24.60 7.35 16.92
N GLU A 277 -25.77 7.83 17.27
CA GLU A 277 -26.90 8.05 16.35
C GLU A 277 -26.59 9.24 15.44
N ALA A 278 -26.11 10.35 16.02
CA ALA A 278 -25.72 11.57 15.33
C ALA A 278 -24.45 11.43 14.46
N CYS A 279 -23.81 10.26 14.37
CA CYS A 279 -22.71 9.99 13.45
C CYS A 279 -23.00 8.92 12.40
N ASN A 280 -24.22 8.38 12.32
CA ASN A 280 -24.52 7.23 11.47
C ASN A 280 -23.62 6.01 11.83
N GLY A 281 -23.40 5.79 13.13
CA GLY A 281 -22.74 4.58 13.64
C GLY A 281 -21.25 4.43 13.34
N MET A 282 -20.70 3.28 13.70
CA MET A 282 -19.33 2.86 13.40
C MET A 282 -19.11 2.61 11.90
N ARG A 283 -20.19 2.46 11.13
CA ARG A 283 -20.21 2.36 9.67
C ARG A 283 -19.28 3.40 9.02
N MET A 284 -19.44 4.68 9.37
CA MET A 284 -18.65 5.76 8.77
C MET A 284 -17.18 5.68 9.17
N VAL A 285 -16.87 5.33 10.43
CA VAL A 285 -15.49 5.17 10.90
C VAL A 285 -14.78 4.06 10.13
N PHE A 286 -15.41 2.88 9.99
CA PHE A 286 -14.83 1.78 9.22
C PHE A 286 -14.72 2.11 7.73
N ALA A 287 -15.69 2.80 7.14
CA ALA A 287 -15.62 3.26 5.76
C ALA A 287 -14.43 4.23 5.54
N LEU A 288 -14.26 5.21 6.44
CA LEU A 288 -13.14 6.15 6.40
C LEU A 288 -11.79 5.45 6.59
N LEU A 289 -11.69 4.48 7.49
CA LEU A 289 -10.50 3.64 7.66
C LEU A 289 -10.18 2.85 6.39
N LEU A 290 -11.20 2.26 5.76
CA LEU A 290 -11.04 1.47 4.54
C LEU A 290 -10.61 2.32 3.34
N VAL A 291 -11.20 3.51 3.18
CA VAL A 291 -10.81 4.49 2.16
C VAL A 291 -9.39 5.02 2.42
N SER A 292 -9.05 5.34 3.68
CA SER A 292 -7.72 5.77 4.08
C SER A 292 -6.67 4.69 3.78
N TYR A 293 -7.00 3.43 4.06
CA TYR A 293 -6.17 2.28 3.72
C TYR A 293 -5.97 2.17 2.20
N ALA A 294 -7.06 2.22 1.43
CA ALA A 294 -7.02 2.15 -0.03
C ALA A 294 -6.14 3.26 -0.60
N PHE A 295 -6.27 4.49 -0.09
CA PHE A 295 -5.46 5.63 -0.46
C PHE A 295 -3.97 5.43 -0.13
N ALA A 296 -3.64 5.03 1.10
CA ALA A 296 -2.27 4.81 1.57
C ALA A 296 -1.51 3.73 0.76
N PHE A 297 -2.26 2.81 0.15
CA PHE A 297 -1.74 1.72 -0.67
C PHE A 297 -1.86 1.92 -2.18
N THR A 298 -2.60 2.95 -2.62
CA THR A 298 -2.68 3.43 -4.00
C THR A 298 -1.54 4.39 -4.31
N VAL A 299 -1.23 5.30 -3.39
CA VAL A 299 -0.20 6.33 -3.57
C VAL A 299 1.20 5.71 -3.31
N PRO A 300 2.23 6.00 -4.14
CA PRO A 300 3.58 5.45 -4.00
C PRO A 300 4.37 6.11 -2.85
N LEU A 301 3.85 5.96 -1.63
CA LEU A 301 4.42 6.51 -0.41
C LEU A 301 5.62 5.70 0.11
N ARG A 302 6.53 6.36 0.83
CA ARG A 302 7.57 5.70 1.61
C ARG A 302 6.92 4.87 2.73
N ASN A 303 7.52 3.74 3.10
CA ASN A 303 6.92 2.82 4.10
C ASN A 303 6.69 3.51 5.45
N SER A 304 7.61 4.38 5.89
CA SER A 304 7.47 5.15 7.13
C SER A 304 6.27 6.11 7.09
N VAL A 305 6.10 6.83 5.97
CA VAL A 305 4.98 7.77 5.78
C VAL A 305 3.66 7.01 5.65
N ARG A 306 3.67 5.85 4.98
CA ARG A 306 2.50 4.98 4.92
C ARG A 306 2.07 4.53 6.32
N LEU A 307 3.01 4.06 7.14
CA LEU A 307 2.70 3.63 8.50
C LEU A 307 2.18 4.82 9.33
N LEU A 308 2.82 5.98 9.21
CA LEU A 308 2.37 7.20 9.88
C LEU A 308 0.93 7.56 9.51
N ILE A 309 0.58 7.54 8.22
CA ILE A 309 -0.80 7.84 7.76
C ILE A 309 -1.78 6.81 8.31
N LEU A 310 -1.43 5.51 8.31
CA LEU A 310 -2.31 4.48 8.85
C LEU A 310 -2.54 4.66 10.36
N VAL A 311 -1.48 4.97 11.13
CA VAL A 311 -1.55 5.22 12.58
C VAL A 311 -2.30 6.51 12.90
N LEU A 312 -2.17 7.55 12.07
CA LEU A 312 -2.90 8.81 12.24
C LEU A 312 -4.33 8.77 11.68
N SER A 313 -4.69 7.75 10.90
CA SER A 313 -6.03 7.67 10.27
C SER A 313 -7.20 7.65 11.28
N PRO A 314 -7.11 7.00 12.47
CA PRO A 314 -8.18 7.08 13.46
C PRO A 314 -8.34 8.49 14.01
N ILE A 315 -7.24 9.23 14.20
CA ILE A 315 -7.28 10.63 14.65
C ILE A 315 -7.92 11.51 13.58
N ALA A 316 -7.54 11.32 12.32
CA ALA A 316 -8.17 12.03 11.20
C ALA A 316 -9.68 11.72 11.11
N ALA A 317 -10.09 10.47 11.37
CA ALA A 317 -11.50 10.09 11.43
C ALA A 317 -12.24 10.80 12.58
N ILE A 318 -11.66 10.85 13.79
CA ILE A 318 -12.23 11.61 14.91
C ILE A 318 -12.41 13.08 14.54
N LEU A 319 -11.40 13.72 13.96
CA LEU A 319 -11.49 15.12 13.56
C LEU A 319 -12.59 15.35 12.51
N CYS A 320 -12.68 14.50 11.49
CA CYS A 320 -13.76 14.58 10.50
C CYS A 320 -15.14 14.41 11.15
N ASN A 321 -15.25 13.52 12.13
CA ASN A 321 -16.48 13.30 12.88
C ASN A 321 -16.85 14.52 13.73
N VAL A 322 -15.89 15.16 14.40
CA VAL A 322 -16.13 16.41 15.16
C VAL A 322 -16.63 17.51 14.24
N PHE A 323 -15.99 17.73 13.08
CA PHE A 323 -16.42 18.74 12.12
C PHE A 323 -17.86 18.51 11.62
N ARG A 324 -18.31 17.26 11.54
CA ARG A 324 -19.70 16.92 11.21
C ARG A 324 -20.63 17.10 12.39
N LEU A 325 -20.21 16.69 13.59
CA LEU A 325 -21.05 16.71 14.80
C LEU A 325 -21.35 18.11 15.28
N THR A 326 -20.38 19.03 15.23
CA THR A 326 -20.55 20.40 15.70
C THR A 326 -21.79 21.08 15.10
N PRO A 327 -21.96 21.19 13.76
CA PRO A 327 -23.15 21.80 13.19
C PRO A 327 -24.42 20.97 13.42
N THR A 328 -24.35 19.63 13.45
CA THR A 328 -25.54 18.81 13.72
C THR A 328 -26.07 19.03 15.13
N VAL A 329 -25.19 19.09 16.14
CA VAL A 329 -25.59 19.31 17.54
C VAL A 329 -26.19 20.70 17.72
N ILE A 330 -25.62 21.72 17.07
CA ILE A 330 -26.19 23.08 17.08
C ILE A 330 -27.59 23.07 16.46
N LEU A 331 -27.77 22.41 15.32
CA LEU A 331 -29.07 22.30 14.66
C LEU A 331 -30.11 21.59 15.52
N TYR A 332 -29.74 20.47 16.16
CA TYR A 332 -30.65 19.79 17.09
C TYR A 332 -31.01 20.66 18.31
N GLY A 333 -30.10 21.51 18.79
CA GLY A 333 -30.37 22.38 19.94
C GLY A 333 -31.21 23.62 19.64
N TYR A 334 -31.19 24.14 18.41
CA TYR A 334 -31.75 25.46 18.08
C TYR A 334 -32.72 25.50 16.90
N ALA A 335 -32.83 24.43 16.09
CA ALA A 335 -33.72 24.37 14.94
C ALA A 335 -34.82 23.31 15.12
N ASP A 336 -35.75 23.29 14.15
CA ASP A 336 -36.76 22.25 14.03
C ASP A 336 -36.11 20.89 13.79
N GLU A 337 -36.65 19.87 14.45
CA GLU A 337 -36.15 18.49 14.42
C GLU A 337 -36.08 17.94 12.99
N SER A 338 -37.10 18.24 12.16
CA SER A 338 -37.13 17.84 10.75
C SER A 338 -35.98 18.43 9.91
N LEU A 339 -35.56 19.66 10.22
CA LEU A 339 -34.44 20.32 9.54
C LEU A 339 -33.10 19.78 10.05
N ALA A 340 -33.01 19.48 11.34
CA ALA A 340 -31.86 18.83 11.93
C ALA A 340 -31.63 17.42 11.35
N ASP A 341 -32.70 16.63 11.20
CA ASP A 341 -32.65 15.30 10.58
C ASP A 341 -32.25 15.35 9.10
N ALA A 342 -32.84 16.29 8.33
CA ALA A 342 -32.49 16.49 6.93
C ALA A 342 -31.02 16.90 6.77
N PHE A 343 -30.53 17.80 7.63
CA PHE A 343 -29.11 18.19 7.63
C PHE A 343 -28.22 17.04 8.07
N HIS A 344 -28.61 16.27 9.08
CA HIS A 344 -27.86 15.11 9.55
C HIS A 344 -27.68 14.06 8.44
N ALA A 345 -28.75 13.79 7.67
CA ALA A 345 -28.71 12.92 6.50
C ALA A 345 -27.81 13.49 5.38
N ALA A 346 -27.96 14.77 5.04
CA ALA A 346 -27.15 15.44 4.01
C ALA A 346 -25.66 15.49 4.38
N ALA A 347 -25.35 15.81 5.65
CA ALA A 347 -23.99 15.85 6.18
C ALA A 347 -23.33 14.46 6.16
N GLY A 348 -24.11 13.38 6.34
CA GLY A 348 -23.65 12.00 6.17
C GLY A 348 -23.11 11.73 4.76
N TRP A 349 -23.86 12.14 3.72
CA TRP A 349 -23.43 11.99 2.32
C TRP A 349 -22.25 12.90 1.96
N ALA A 350 -22.23 14.13 2.47
CA ALA A 350 -21.15 15.09 2.24
C ALA A 350 -19.82 14.68 2.91
N MET A 351 -19.86 13.79 3.90
CA MET A 351 -18.68 13.36 4.67
C MET A 351 -17.66 12.56 3.85
N LEU A 352 -18.12 11.69 2.94
CA LEU A 352 -17.24 10.88 2.08
C LEU A 352 -16.32 11.74 1.19
N PRO A 353 -16.85 12.69 0.38
CA PRO A 353 -15.99 13.59 -0.38
C PRO A 353 -15.16 14.50 0.52
N LEU A 354 -15.71 15.00 1.63
CA LEU A 354 -14.95 15.83 2.58
C LEU A 354 -13.72 15.09 3.13
N ALA A 355 -13.88 13.85 3.57
CA ALA A 355 -12.77 13.06 4.09
C ALA A 355 -11.73 12.74 3.01
N PHE A 356 -12.15 12.48 1.77
CA PHE A 356 -11.24 12.35 0.64
C PHE A 356 -10.43 13.64 0.40
N PHE A 357 -11.06 14.81 0.46
CA PHE A 357 -10.38 16.09 0.32
C PHE A 357 -9.45 16.40 1.50
N ILE A 358 -9.82 16.04 2.72
CA ILE A 358 -8.96 16.16 3.91
C ILE A 358 -7.72 15.27 3.75
N LEU A 359 -7.87 14.01 3.35
CA LEU A 359 -6.75 13.11 3.06
C LEU A 359 -5.84 13.69 1.96
N LEU A 360 -6.43 14.24 0.90
CA LEU A 360 -5.69 14.91 -0.16
C LEU A 360 -4.94 16.14 0.38
N GLY A 361 -5.60 16.96 1.19
CA GLY A 361 -5.05 18.13 1.87
C GLY A 361 -3.87 17.76 2.76
N ILE A 362 -4.00 16.75 3.61
CA ILE A 362 -2.92 16.22 4.45
C ILE A 362 -1.72 15.84 3.57
N THR A 363 -1.93 15.13 2.45
CA THR A 363 -0.79 14.81 1.56
C THR A 363 -0.19 16.03 0.88
N ARG A 364 -0.96 17.08 0.62
CA ARG A 364 -0.44 18.35 0.09
C ARG A 364 0.34 19.13 1.15
N VAL A 365 -0.12 19.16 2.39
CA VAL A 365 0.58 19.78 3.52
C VAL A 365 1.88 19.03 3.81
N LEU A 366 1.88 17.69 3.84
CA LEU A 366 3.10 16.91 4.01
C LEU A 366 4.12 17.16 2.88
N ARG A 367 3.65 17.37 1.65
CA ARG A 367 4.51 17.79 0.52
C ARG A 367 5.04 19.21 0.71
N TRP A 368 4.18 20.14 1.16
CA TRP A 368 4.56 21.53 1.42
C TRP A 368 5.58 21.63 2.55
N ALA A 369 5.47 20.81 3.59
CA ALA A 369 6.43 20.70 4.68
C ALA A 369 7.76 19.99 4.29
N LEU A 370 8.02 19.78 3.00
CA LEU A 370 9.18 19.06 2.44
C LEU A 370 9.43 17.67 3.03
N VAL A 371 8.42 17.04 3.65
CA VAL A 371 8.58 15.67 4.12
C VAL A 371 8.68 14.78 2.87
N PRO A 372 9.75 13.97 2.72
CA PRO A 372 9.93 13.09 1.57
C PRO A 372 8.89 11.96 1.58
N THR A 373 7.72 12.28 1.02
CA THR A 373 6.51 11.45 0.97
C THR A 373 6.64 10.35 -0.08
N TYR A 374 7.31 10.61 -1.20
CA TYR A 374 7.48 9.66 -2.30
C TYR A 374 8.83 8.96 -2.27
N ARG A 375 8.86 7.70 -2.71
CA ARG A 375 10.12 6.96 -2.87
C ARG A 375 11.06 7.56 -3.92
N PHE A 376 10.54 8.37 -4.85
CA PHE A 376 11.31 9.03 -5.91
C PHE A 376 11.25 10.56 -5.74
N THR A 377 11.76 11.06 -4.61
CA THR A 377 11.92 12.51 -4.38
C THR A 377 13.33 12.98 -4.76
N LEU A 378 13.86 12.50 -5.88
CA LEU A 378 15.18 12.86 -6.39
C LEU A 378 15.03 13.31 -7.85
N ALA A 379 14.84 14.61 -8.05
CA ALA A 379 15.42 15.41 -9.16
C ALA A 379 14.66 16.72 -9.44
N TYR A 380 13.37 16.86 -9.11
CA TYR A 380 12.61 18.03 -9.60
C TYR A 380 12.81 19.31 -8.76
N GLN A 381 13.07 19.20 -7.46
CA GLN A 381 13.27 20.38 -6.60
C GLN A 381 14.64 21.03 -6.76
N MET A 382 15.66 20.32 -7.26
CA MET A 382 16.98 20.93 -7.48
C MET A 382 17.10 21.67 -8.82
N SER A 383 16.19 21.44 -9.78
CA SER A 383 16.20 22.14 -11.07
C SER A 383 15.29 23.38 -11.12
N GLY A 384 14.44 23.58 -10.11
CA GLY A 384 13.49 24.71 -10.04
C GLY A 384 14.00 25.94 -9.28
N GLY A 385 15.13 25.84 -8.58
CA GLY A 385 15.75 26.94 -7.82
C GLY A 385 16.90 27.66 -8.54
N ALA A 386 17.07 27.38 -9.84
CA ALA A 386 18.03 28.07 -10.69
C ALA A 386 17.29 28.73 -11.86
N ARG A 387 16.44 29.71 -11.56
CA ARG A 387 16.01 30.76 -12.48
C ARG A 387 15.88 32.06 -11.73
#